data_AF-A0A1F3AV63-F1
#
_entry.id   AF-A0A1F3AV63-F1
#
_cell.length_a   1.000
_cell.length_b   1.000
_cell.length_c   1.000
_cell.angle_alpha   90.00
_cell.angle_beta   90.00
_cell.angle_gamma   90.00
#
_symmetry.space_group_name_H-M   'P 1'
#
loop_
_entity.id
_entity.type
_entity.pdbx_description
1 polymer ?
#
loop_
_entity_poly.entity_id
_entity_poly.type
_entity_poly.pdbx_seq_one_letter_code
_entity_poly.pdbx_strand_id
1 'polypeptide(L)'
;MEGFLTLEPEIAQAMAYGDKRPHLVAVVVPDAEYAMDWAEANGKPKNFAKLLADPHFEDMIRAAVNRVNAKLSNIEKVRRFLIADAPFTVDNGLMTPTLKVKRHKIIDIYGERLEGLY
;
A
#
# COMPACT_ATOMS: atom_id res chain seq x y z
N MET A 1 8.27 -3.22 10.05
CA MET A 1 7.00 -2.59 9.63
C MET A 1 6.44 -3.17 8.32
N GLU A 2 7.12 -3.04 7.16
CA GLU A 2 6.58 -3.47 5.85
C GLU A 2 6.09 -4.93 5.85
N GLY A 3 6.87 -5.84 6.43
CA GLY A 3 6.47 -7.25 6.57
C GLY A 3 5.21 -7.47 7.41
N PHE A 4 4.86 -6.56 8.32
CA PHE A 4 3.58 -6.66 9.06
C PHE A 4 2.39 -6.19 8.21
N LEU A 5 2.60 -5.22 7.31
CA LEU A 5 1.56 -4.79 6.36
C LEU A 5 1.21 -5.94 5.42
N THR A 6 2.20 -6.64 4.89
CA THR A 6 1.99 -7.77 3.96
C THR A 6 1.48 -9.04 4.63
N LEU A 7 1.25 -9.04 5.95
CA LEU A 7 0.57 -10.14 6.65
C LEU A 7 -0.95 -9.92 6.74
N GLU A 8 -1.42 -8.69 6.50
CA GLU A 8 -2.85 -8.43 6.41
C GLU A 8 -3.36 -8.90 5.04
N PRO A 9 -4.49 -9.63 4.98
CA PRO A 9 -4.97 -10.27 3.74
C PRO A 9 -5.31 -9.25 2.64
N GLU A 10 -5.56 -8.00 3.00
CA GLU A 10 -5.92 -6.94 2.06
C GLU A 10 -4.71 -6.33 1.36
N ILE A 11 -3.48 -6.62 1.81
CA ILE A 11 -2.25 -5.98 1.36
C ILE A 11 -1.29 -7.04 0.81
N ALA A 12 -1.10 -7.06 -0.51
CA ALA A 12 -0.15 -7.95 -1.15
C ALA A 12 1.31 -7.47 -0.98
N GLN A 13 1.55 -6.17 -1.13
CA GLN A 13 2.90 -5.59 -1.09
C GLN A 13 2.87 -4.21 -0.44
N ALA A 14 3.97 -3.79 0.16
CA ALA A 14 4.08 -2.45 0.72
C ALA A 14 5.52 -1.94 0.65
N MET A 15 5.66 -0.62 0.55
CA MET A 15 6.92 0.08 0.72
C MET A 15 6.76 1.27 1.66
N ALA A 16 7.41 1.25 2.81
CA ALA A 16 7.49 2.37 3.74
C ALA A 16 8.46 3.43 3.21
N TYR A 17 8.18 4.70 3.50
CA TYR A 17 8.97 5.87 3.15
C TYR A 17 9.01 6.84 4.33
N GLY A 18 10.08 7.62 4.45
CA GLY A 18 10.22 8.60 5.54
C GLY A 18 11.46 8.50 6.40
N ASP A 19 12.58 8.00 5.86
CA ASP A 19 13.86 8.08 6.58
C ASP A 19 14.16 9.56 6.91
N LYS A 20 14.53 9.85 8.16
CA LYS A 20 14.76 11.20 8.69
C LYS A 20 13.56 12.15 8.62
N ARG A 21 12.33 11.63 8.49
CA ARG A 21 11.08 12.42 8.58
C ARG A 21 10.43 12.25 9.96
N PRO A 22 9.50 13.14 10.36
CA PRO A 22 8.83 13.07 11.67
C PRO A 22 8.01 11.79 11.89
N HIS A 23 7.64 11.12 10.81
CA HIS A 23 6.87 9.88 10.81
C HIS A 23 7.02 9.13 9.50
N LEU A 24 6.58 7.88 9.45
CA LEU A 24 6.60 7.07 8.24
C LEU A 24 5.30 7.21 7.46
N VAL A 25 5.43 7.20 6.14
CA VAL A 25 4.34 7.04 5.18
C VAL A 25 4.59 5.76 4.37
N ALA A 26 3.61 5.30 3.59
CA ALA A 26 3.79 4.07 2.82
C ALA A 26 3.08 4.09 1.46
N VAL A 27 3.62 3.33 0.50
CA VAL A 27 2.90 2.86 -0.67
C VAL A 27 2.39 1.46 -0.37
N VAL A 28 1.09 1.23 -0.59
CA VAL A 28 0.43 -0.06 -0.34
C VAL A 28 -0.14 -0.59 -1.65
N VAL A 29 0.16 -1.84 -1.97
CA VAL A 29 -0.44 -2.59 -3.07
C VAL A 29 -1.51 -3.50 -2.47
N PRO A 30 -2.81 -3.25 -2.76
CA PRO A 30 -3.88 -4.13 -2.34
C PRO A 30 -3.75 -5.52 -2.96
N ASP A 31 -4.20 -6.53 -2.25
CA ASP A 31 -4.35 -7.86 -2.84
C ASP A 31 -5.48 -7.85 -3.89
N ALA A 32 -5.19 -8.40 -5.07
CA ALA A 32 -6.09 -8.34 -6.21
C ALA A 32 -7.31 -9.23 -6.00
N GLU A 33 -7.14 -10.43 -5.45
CA GLU A 33 -8.24 -11.37 -5.21
C GLU A 33 -9.15 -10.81 -4.11
N TYR A 34 -8.55 -10.37 -3.00
CA TYR A 34 -9.27 -9.72 -1.91
C TYR A 34 -10.06 -8.50 -2.39
N ALA A 35 -9.46 -7.66 -3.23
CA ALA A 35 -10.14 -6.48 -3.77
C ALA A 35 -11.36 -6.83 -4.62
N MET A 36 -11.31 -7.92 -5.39
CA MET A 36 -12.47 -8.37 -6.19
C MET A 36 -13.58 -8.93 -5.32
N ASP A 37 -13.23 -9.69 -4.28
CA ASP A 37 -14.20 -10.24 -3.32
C ASP A 37 -14.86 -9.13 -2.51
N TRP A 38 -14.06 -8.16 -2.04
CA TRP A 38 -14.58 -6.98 -1.37
C TRP A 38 -15.52 -6.19 -2.29
N ALA A 39 -15.17 -6.03 -3.56
CA ALA A 39 -16.01 -5.32 -4.52
C ALA A 39 -17.37 -6.02 -4.69
N GLU A 40 -17.38 -7.34 -4.82
CA GLU A 40 -18.61 -8.14 -4.90
C GLU A 40 -19.48 -7.98 -3.66
N ALA A 41 -18.88 -8.15 -2.48
CA ALA A 41 -19.58 -8.08 -1.20
C ALA A 41 -20.19 -6.69 -0.94
N ASN A 42 -19.61 -5.64 -1.52
CA ASN A 42 -20.06 -4.25 -1.35
C ASN A 42 -20.83 -3.70 -2.56
N GLY A 43 -21.20 -4.56 -3.53
CA GLY A 43 -21.93 -4.14 -4.73
C GLY A 43 -21.16 -3.14 -5.62
N LYS A 44 -19.83 -3.18 -5.56
CA LYS A 44 -18.93 -2.33 -6.35
C LYS A 44 -18.48 -3.06 -7.62
N PRO A 45 -18.08 -2.33 -8.67
CA PRO A 45 -17.51 -2.95 -9.86
C PRO A 45 -16.22 -3.71 -9.53
N LYS A 46 -16.09 -4.95 -10.02
CA LYS A 46 -14.84 -5.73 -10.03
C LYS A 46 -13.82 -5.14 -11.02
N ASN A 47 -13.45 -3.89 -10.81
CA ASN A 47 -12.52 -3.14 -11.64
C ASN A 47 -11.61 -2.33 -10.71
N PHE A 48 -10.33 -2.74 -10.68
CA PHE A 48 -9.36 -2.17 -9.76
C PHE A 48 -9.21 -0.65 -9.87
N ALA A 49 -9.16 -0.11 -11.10
CA ALA A 49 -9.05 1.33 -11.30
C ALA A 49 -10.27 2.11 -10.75
N LYS A 50 -11.47 1.51 -10.77
CA LYS A 50 -12.66 2.10 -10.13
C LYS A 50 -12.61 1.99 -8.61
N LEU A 51 -12.05 0.90 -8.08
CA LEU A 51 -11.89 0.70 -6.63
C LEU A 51 -10.88 1.69 -6.04
N LEU A 52 -9.80 2.01 -6.75
CA LEU A 52 -8.83 3.02 -6.32
C LEU A 52 -9.43 4.42 -6.12
N ALA A 53 -10.53 4.72 -6.81
CA ALA A 53 -11.26 5.98 -6.67
C ALA A 53 -12.41 5.91 -5.64
N ASP A 54 -12.64 4.75 -5.01
CA ASP A 54 -13.71 4.56 -4.04
C ASP A 54 -13.20 4.80 -2.60
N PRO A 55 -13.72 5.82 -1.88
CA PRO A 55 -13.33 6.08 -0.50
C PRO A 55 -13.55 4.88 0.44
N HIS A 56 -14.57 4.04 0.19
CA HIS A 56 -14.83 2.86 1.02
C HIS A 56 -13.74 1.80 0.87
N PHE A 57 -13.14 1.71 -0.33
CA PHE A 57 -12.01 0.82 -0.57
C PHE A 57 -10.76 1.34 0.13
N GLU A 58 -10.51 2.65 0.06
CA GLU A 58 -9.42 3.28 0.81
C GLU A 58 -9.59 3.08 2.33
N ASP A 59 -10.80 3.20 2.85
CA ASP A 59 -11.09 2.99 4.27
C ASP A 59 -10.90 1.53 4.71
N MET A 60 -11.22 0.57 3.84
CA MET A 60 -10.92 -0.84 4.08
C MET A 60 -9.40 -1.06 4.22
N ILE A 61 -8.60 -0.52 3.30
CA ILE A 61 -7.13 -0.60 3.39
C ILE A 61 -6.62 0.14 4.62
N ARG A 62 -7.19 1.29 4.95
CA ARG A 62 -6.85 2.05 6.16
C ARG A 62 -7.11 1.24 7.43
N ALA A 63 -8.19 0.46 7.48
CA ALA A 63 -8.47 -0.43 8.59
C ALA A 63 -7.37 -1.49 8.74
N ALA A 64 -6.89 -2.09 7.65
CA ALA A 64 -5.76 -3.02 7.67
C ALA A 64 -4.47 -2.36 8.19
N VAL A 65 -4.11 -1.18 7.67
CA VAL A 65 -2.95 -0.40 8.15
C VAL A 65 -3.09 -0.07 9.65
N ASN A 66 -4.29 0.27 10.12
CA ASN A 66 -4.54 0.56 11.52
C ASN A 66 -4.35 -0.65 12.44
N ARG A 67 -4.77 -1.86 12.01
CA ARG A 67 -4.52 -3.10 12.76
C ARG A 67 -3.03 -3.38 12.93
N VAL A 68 -2.23 -3.07 11.90
CA VAL A 68 -0.77 -3.18 11.97
C VAL A 68 -0.19 -2.12 12.89
N ASN A 69 -0.59 -0.85 12.71
CA ASN A 69 -0.12 0.26 13.54
C ASN A 69 -0.39 0.05 15.03
N ALA A 70 -1.49 -0.61 15.40
CA ALA A 70 -1.81 -0.92 16.79
C ALA A 70 -0.75 -1.81 17.48
N LYS A 71 0.02 -2.56 16.70
CA LYS A 71 1.08 -3.47 17.16
C LYS A 71 2.48 -2.84 17.12
N LEU A 72 2.62 -1.64 16.58
CA LEU A 72 3.90 -0.99 16.32
C LEU A 72 4.21 0.15 17.30
N SER A 73 5.50 0.41 17.51
CA SER A 73 5.95 1.58 18.26
C SER A 73 5.59 2.88 17.52
N ASN A 74 5.52 4.01 18.23
CA ASN A 74 5.11 5.28 17.63
C ASN A 74 6.00 5.73 16.44
N ILE A 75 7.28 5.37 16.46
CA ILE A 75 8.23 5.68 15.39
C ILE A 75 8.07 4.77 14.16
N GLU A 76 7.51 3.58 14.34
CA GLU A 76 7.29 2.60 13.27
C GLU A 76 5.92 2.70 12.63
N LYS A 77 5.00 3.53 13.15
CA LYS A 77 3.64 3.65 12.62
C LYS A 77 3.62 4.34 11.26
N VAL A 78 2.84 3.78 10.32
CA VAL A 78 2.46 4.45 9.07
C VAL A 78 1.40 5.49 9.40
N ARG A 79 1.70 6.79 9.29
CA ARG A 79 0.70 7.85 9.56
C ARG A 79 -0.23 8.08 8.39
N ARG A 80 0.32 8.02 7.18
CA ARG A 80 -0.43 8.18 5.93
C ARG A 80 0.11 7.19 4.91
N PHE A 81 -0.72 6.81 3.97
CA PHE A 81 -0.32 5.92 2.89
C PHE A 81 -0.98 6.37 1.59
N LEU A 82 -0.45 5.85 0.50
CA LEU A 82 -1.07 5.90 -0.81
C LEU A 82 -1.26 4.49 -1.34
N ILE A 83 -2.31 4.29 -2.12
CA ILE A 83 -2.53 3.03 -2.82
C ILE A 83 -1.79 3.09 -4.15
N ALA A 84 -1.03 2.04 -4.46
CA ALA A 84 -0.29 1.92 -5.71
C ALA A 84 -1.25 1.83 -6.91
N ASP A 85 -0.88 2.48 -8.02
CA ASP A 85 -1.68 2.48 -9.24
C ASP A 85 -1.61 1.12 -9.97
N ALA A 86 -0.57 0.33 -9.69
CA ALA A 86 -0.36 -1.02 -10.20
C ALA A 86 0.44 -1.89 -9.21
N PRO A 87 0.33 -3.23 -9.29
CA PRO A 87 1.15 -4.14 -8.48
C PRO A 87 2.64 -3.95 -8.76
N PHE A 88 3.49 -4.22 -7.77
CA PHE A 88 4.93 -4.27 -8.01
C PHE A 88 5.26 -5.60 -8.66
N THR A 89 5.90 -5.57 -9.84
CA THR A 89 6.27 -6.79 -10.56
C THR A 89 7.70 -6.70 -11.09
N VAL A 90 8.22 -7.84 -11.56
CA VAL A 90 9.51 -7.85 -12.27
C VAL A 90 9.34 -7.16 -13.63
N ASP A 91 8.22 -7.39 -14.30
CA ASP A 91 7.94 -6.89 -15.66
C ASP A 91 7.85 -5.37 -15.73
N ASN A 92 7.23 -4.72 -14.73
CA ASN A 92 7.21 -3.25 -14.64
C ASN A 92 8.46 -2.66 -13.98
N GLY A 93 9.46 -3.50 -13.67
CA GLY A 93 10.74 -3.08 -13.12
C GLY A 93 10.69 -2.62 -11.66
N LEU A 94 9.58 -2.81 -10.95
CA LEU A 94 9.44 -2.44 -9.54
C LEU A 94 9.95 -3.51 -8.57
N MET A 95 10.26 -4.70 -9.08
CA MET A 95 10.90 -5.77 -8.33
C MET A 95 12.20 -6.25 -8.99
N THR A 96 13.07 -6.87 -8.20
CA THR A 96 14.19 -7.69 -8.70
C THR A 96 13.65 -9.03 -9.20
N PRO A 97 14.42 -9.75 -10.04
CA PRO A 97 14.09 -11.14 -10.40
C PRO A 97 13.92 -12.07 -9.18
N THR A 98 14.56 -11.72 -8.06
CA THR A 98 14.44 -12.40 -6.76
C THR A 98 13.26 -11.90 -5.91
N LEU A 99 12.30 -11.20 -6.53
CA LEU A 99 11.07 -10.69 -5.91
C LEU A 99 11.29 -9.71 -4.75
N LYS A 100 12.41 -8.99 -4.73
CA LYS A 100 12.63 -7.90 -3.78
C LYS A 100 12.16 -6.58 -4.39
N VAL A 101 11.48 -5.76 -3.59
CA VAL A 101 11.04 -4.42 -3.98
C VAL A 101 12.23 -3.51 -4.32
N LYS A 102 12.20 -2.85 -5.49
CA LYS A 102 13.17 -1.83 -5.90
C LYS A 102 12.73 -0.46 -5.43
N ARG A 103 13.05 -0.14 -4.17
CA ARG A 103 12.64 1.12 -3.49
C ARG A 103 12.92 2.37 -4.32
N HIS A 104 14.09 2.49 -4.93
CA HIS A 104 14.46 3.64 -5.75
C HIS A 104 13.49 3.83 -6.93
N LYS A 105 13.08 2.76 -7.62
CA LYS A 105 12.10 2.83 -8.72
C LYS A 105 10.70 3.20 -8.26
N ILE A 106 10.28 2.74 -7.09
CA ILE A 106 9.01 3.15 -6.51
C ILE A 106 9.06 4.63 -6.14
N ILE A 107 10.16 5.11 -5.57
CA ILE A 107 10.36 6.52 -5.24
C ILE A 107 10.40 7.38 -6.52
N ASP A 108 10.99 6.91 -7.61
CA ASP A 108 10.97 7.61 -8.90
C ASP A 108 9.53 7.84 -9.41
N ILE A 109 8.58 6.93 -9.11
CA ILE A 109 7.18 7.02 -9.55
C ILE A 109 6.29 7.76 -8.55
N TYR A 110 6.40 7.41 -7.28
CA TYR A 110 5.47 7.85 -6.22
C TYR A 110 6.08 8.91 -5.31
N GLY A 111 7.36 9.29 -5.49
CA GLY A 111 8.10 10.16 -4.58
C GLY A 111 7.42 11.50 -4.31
N GLU A 112 6.95 12.18 -5.36
CA GLU A 112 6.23 13.44 -5.21
C GLU A 112 4.91 13.27 -4.43
N ARG A 113 4.16 12.20 -4.72
CA ARG A 113 2.92 11.86 -3.99
C ARG A 113 3.19 11.50 -2.53
N LEU A 114 4.29 10.79 -2.25
CA LEU A 114 4.73 10.44 -0.90
C LEU A 114 5.16 11.68 -0.11
N GLU A 115 5.87 12.60 -0.75
CA GLU A 115 6.27 13.88 -0.15
C GLU A 115 5.05 14.73 0.20
N GLY A 116 4.03 14.76 -0.67
CA GLY A 116 2.76 15.46 -0.40
C GLY A 116 1.93 14.89 0.76
N LEU A 117 2.33 13.73 1.33
CA LEU A 117 1.70 13.20 2.55
C LEU A 117 2.26 13.83 3.83
N TYR A 118 3.40 14.51 3.79
CA TYR A 118 3.98 15.25 4.92
C TYR A 118 3.40 16.66 5.03
#